data_AF-A0A1G7HWJ3-F1
#
_entry.id   AF-A0A1G7HWJ3-F1
#
_cell.length_a   1.000
_cell.length_b   1.000
_cell.length_c   1.000
_cell.angle_alpha   90.00
_cell.angle_beta   90.00
_cell.angle_gamma   90.00
#
_symmetry.space_group_name_H-M   'P 1'
#
loop_
_entity.id
_entity.type
_entity.pdbx_description
1 polymer ?
#
loop_
_entity_poly.entity_id
_entity_poly.type
_entity_poly.pdbx_seq_one_letter_code
_entity_poly.pdbx_strand_id
1 'polypeptide(L)'
;MTTNRSGTPSVRSLLRHRLFAAYDHAHNARLDSELYGQRWMAETAFSAIKRQFGPAVHSRAWYREFRELVLTAAVYNLEQVFKQ
;
A
#
# COMPACT_ATOMS: atom_id res chain seq x y z
N MET A 1 14.55 4.10 20.67
CA MET A 1 15.81 3.66 20.05
C MET A 1 16.06 2.19 20.40
N THR A 2 15.82 1.26 19.47
CA THR A 2 16.29 -0.13 19.59
C THR A 2 16.87 -0.53 18.25
N THR A 3 18.20 -0.56 18.18
CA THR A 3 18.98 -0.90 16.99
C THR A 3 19.05 -2.43 16.90
N ASN A 4 18.60 -3.03 15.80
CA ASN A 4 18.95 -4.41 15.48
C ASN A 4 20.15 -4.40 14.54
N ARG A 5 21.25 -5.04 14.97
CA ARG A 5 22.53 -5.12 14.25
C ARG A 5 22.52 -6.20 13.16
N SER A 6 21.66 -6.05 12.18
CA SER A 6 21.75 -6.77 10.91
C SER A 6 21.23 -5.85 9.84
N GLY A 7 22.11 -5.43 8.92
CA GLY A 7 21.89 -4.38 7.92
C GLY A 7 20.84 -4.66 6.84
N THR A 8 19.78 -5.40 7.16
CA THR A 8 18.55 -5.43 6.38
C THR A 8 17.46 -4.80 7.24
N PRO A 9 16.76 -3.74 6.78
CA PRO A 9 15.58 -3.28 7.47
C PRO A 9 14.63 -4.48 7.52
N SER A 10 14.29 -4.95 8.71
CA SER A 10 13.26 -5.97 8.87
C SER A 10 11.97 -5.40 8.28
N VAL A 11 11.65 -5.78 7.04
CA VAL A 11 10.44 -5.32 6.35
C VAL A 11 9.26 -5.90 7.12
N ARG A 12 8.67 -5.08 7.99
CA ARG A 12 7.53 -5.49 8.80
C ARG A 12 6.32 -5.62 7.87
N SER A 13 5.76 -6.83 7.76
CA SER A 13 4.52 -7.00 7.01
C SER A 13 3.40 -6.25 7.72
N LEU A 14 2.67 -5.39 7.00
CA LEU A 14 1.47 -4.68 7.49
C LEU A 14 0.19 -5.48 7.24
N LEU A 15 0.31 -6.78 6.96
CA LEU A 15 -0.81 -7.66 6.64
C LEU A 15 -0.96 -8.71 7.74
N ARG A 16 -2.18 -8.81 8.30
CA ARG A 16 -2.55 -9.87 9.23
C ARG A 16 -2.33 -11.23 8.56
N HIS A 17 -1.55 -12.09 9.20
CA HIS A 17 -1.46 -13.48 8.80
C HIS A 17 -2.72 -14.21 9.22
N ARG A 18 -3.18 -15.15 8.39
CA ARG A 18 -4.25 -16.06 8.74
C ARG A 18 -3.75 -16.96 9.87
N LEU A 19 -4.50 -17.01 10.98
CA LEU A 19 -4.12 -17.73 12.18
C LEU A 19 -4.33 -19.24 11.95
N PHE A 20 -3.25 -19.98 11.75
CA PHE A 20 -3.27 -21.44 11.67
C PHE A 20 -2.53 -22.09 12.85
N ALA A 21 -1.57 -21.38 13.45
CA ALA A 21 -0.80 -21.85 14.59
C ALA A 21 -0.56 -20.73 15.63
N ALA A 22 -0.13 -21.12 16.85
CA ALA A 22 0.17 -20.21 17.95
C ALA A 22 1.24 -19.15 17.60
N TYR A 23 2.17 -19.47 16.70
CA TYR A 23 3.20 -18.53 16.24
C TYR A 23 2.62 -17.37 15.40
N ASP A 24 1.53 -17.59 14.66
CA ASP A 24 0.86 -16.53 13.88
C ASP A 24 0.24 -15.45 14.78
N HIS A 25 -0.18 -15.83 15.99
CA HIS A 25 -0.69 -14.89 16.99
C HIS A 25 0.40 -13.91 17.46
N ALA A 26 1.62 -14.41 17.67
CA ALA A 26 2.75 -13.56 18.08
C ALA A 26 3.14 -12.57 16.99
N HIS A 27 3.02 -12.97 15.71
CA HIS A 27 3.28 -12.09 14.58
C HIS A 27 2.18 -11.03 14.41
N ASN A 28 0.91 -11.42 14.57
CA ASN A 28 -0.22 -10.49 14.51
C ASN A 28 -0.29 -9.52 15.71
N ALA A 29 0.20 -9.92 16.88
CA ALA A 29 0.27 -9.06 18.07
C ALA A 29 1.32 -7.94 17.94
N ARG A 30 2.28 -8.09 17.01
CA ARG A 30 3.32 -7.09 16.71
C ARG A 30 2.93 -6.12 15.60
N LEU A 31 1.73 -6.26 15.02
CA LEU A 31 1.22 -5.34 14.02
C LEU A 31 0.84 -4.02 14.66
N ASP A 32 1.28 -2.94 14.02
CA ASP A 32 0.86 -1.59 14.38
C ASP A 32 -0.56 -1.36 13.85
N SER A 33 -1.51 -1.11 14.76
CA SER A 33 -2.93 -0.96 14.43
C SER A 33 -3.23 0.30 13.63
N GLU A 34 -2.44 1.36 13.79
CA GLU A 34 -2.61 2.63 13.09
C GLU A 34 -2.18 2.50 11.63
N LEU A 35 -1.02 1.87 11.39
CA LEU A 35 -0.53 1.57 10.04
C LEU A 35 -1.38 0.50 9.34
N TYR A 36 -1.85 -0.52 10.06
CA TYR A 36 -2.82 -1.49 9.51
C TYR A 36 -4.15 -0.81 9.14
N GLY A 37 -4.54 0.19 9.94
CA GLY A 37 -5.70 1.06 9.71
C GLY A 37 -5.62 1.88 8.43
N GLN A 38 -4.52 1.86 7.66
CA GLN A 38 -4.44 2.48 6.34
C GLN A 38 -4.89 1.56 5.19
N ARG A 39 -5.17 0.28 5.48
CA ARG A 39 -5.60 -0.72 4.49
C ARG A 39 -6.88 -0.32 3.74
N TRP A 40 -7.82 0.34 4.42
CA TRP A 40 -9.08 0.76 3.80
C TRP A 40 -8.86 1.75 2.66
N MET A 41 -7.79 2.55 2.68
CA MET A 41 -7.45 3.49 1.60
C MET A 41 -7.04 2.72 0.34
N ALA A 42 -6.21 1.68 0.50
CA ALA A 42 -5.83 0.80 -0.60
C ALA A 42 -7.03 0.01 -1.14
N GLU A 43 -7.87 -0.54 -0.26
CA GLU A 43 -9.10 -1.25 -0.68
C GLU A 43 -10.09 -0.32 -1.40
N THR A 44 -10.24 0.93 -0.93
CA THR A 44 -11.05 1.95 -1.60
C THR A 44 -10.52 2.26 -2.99
N ALA A 45 -9.21 2.48 -3.13
CA ALA A 45 -8.57 2.73 -4.41
C ALA A 45 -8.79 1.56 -5.39
N PHE A 46 -8.52 0.32 -4.96
CA PHE A 46 -8.74 -0.87 -5.80
C PHE A 46 -10.21 -1.10 -6.14
N SER A 47 -11.14 -0.75 -5.25
CA SER A 47 -12.58 -0.87 -5.48
C SER A 47 -13.10 0.18 -6.48
N ALA A 48 -12.65 1.43 -6.34
CA ALA A 48 -12.94 2.50 -7.30
C ALA A 48 -12.44 2.13 -8.70
N ILE A 49 -11.20 1.62 -8.80
CA ILE A 49 -10.62 1.12 -10.06
C ILE A 49 -11.50 0.02 -10.67
N LYS A 50 -11.89 -0.99 -9.88
CA LYS A 50 -12.72 -2.10 -10.39
C LYS A 50 -14.11 -1.64 -10.86
N ARG A 51 -14.74 -0.70 -10.16
CA ARG A 51 -16.08 -0.19 -10.49
C ARG A 51 -16.09 0.73 -11.71
N GLN A 52 -15.10 1.62 -11.82
CA GLN A 52 -15.02 2.58 -12.91
C GLN A 52 -14.62 1.93 -14.24
N PHE A 53 -13.78 0.88 -14.19
CA PHE A 53 -13.18 0.30 -15.39
C PHE A 53 -13.63 -1.14 -15.70
N GLY A 54 -14.29 -1.84 -14.77
CA GLY A 54 -14.83 -3.19 -14.99
C GLY A 54 -15.71 -3.36 -16.25
N PRO A 55 -16.51 -2.35 -16.67
CA PRO A 55 -17.29 -2.42 -17.90
C PRO A 55 -16.56 -2.02 -19.20
N ALA A 56 -15.36 -1.42 -19.12
CA ALA A 56 -14.76 -0.66 -20.24
C ALA A 56 -13.36 -1.13 -20.70
N VAL A 57 -12.77 -2.20 -20.12
CA VAL A 57 -11.36 -2.52 -20.36
C VAL A 57 -11.13 -3.37 -21.62
N HIS A 58 -10.67 -2.70 -22.68
CA HIS A 58 -9.54 -3.18 -23.49
C HIS A 58 -8.23 -2.70 -22.81
N SER A 59 -7.39 -3.66 -22.40
CA SER A 59 -6.19 -3.53 -21.53
C SER A 59 -5.20 -2.38 -21.84
N ARG A 60 -5.20 -1.82 -23.06
CA ARG A 60 -4.24 -0.76 -23.48
C ARG A 60 -4.60 0.67 -23.06
N ALA A 61 -5.89 1.00 -22.95
CA ALA A 61 -6.30 2.36 -22.55
C ALA A 61 -6.12 2.58 -21.04
N TRP A 62 -6.41 1.54 -20.24
CA TRP A 62 -6.33 1.58 -18.78
C TRP A 62 -4.91 1.87 -18.25
N TYR A 63 -3.90 1.19 -18.78
CA TYR A 63 -2.52 1.39 -18.31
C TYR A 63 -2.02 2.82 -18.60
N ARG A 64 -2.53 3.47 -19.66
CA ARG A 64 -2.16 4.85 -20.00
C ARG A 64 -2.77 5.86 -19.03
N GLU A 65 -4.08 5.79 -18.81
CA GLU A 65 -4.80 6.64 -17.84
C GLU A 65 -4.25 6.48 -16.41
N PHE A 66 -4.02 5.23 -15.99
CA PHE A 66 -3.43 4.95 -14.68
C PHE A 66 -2.01 5.54 -14.57
N ARG A 67 -1.19 5.39 -15.61
CA ARG A 67 0.16 5.93 -15.63
C ARG A 67 0.13 7.46 -15.58
N GLU A 68 -0.79 8.12 -16.26
CA GLU A 68 -0.95 9.59 -16.21
C GLU A 68 -1.34 10.07 -14.81
N LEU A 69 -2.28 9.39 -14.14
CA LEU A 69 -2.66 9.71 -12.75
C LEU A 69 -1.49 9.53 -11.77
N VAL A 70 -0.77 8.40 -11.85
CA VAL A 70 0.38 8.12 -10.99
C VAL A 70 1.51 9.12 -11.25
N LEU A 71 1.77 9.48 -12.51
CA LEU A 71 2.79 10.47 -12.86
C LEU A 71 2.44 11.84 -12.29
N THR A 72 1.17 12.25 -12.42
CA THR A 72 0.69 13.54 -11.91
C THR A 72 0.81 13.61 -10.39
N ALA A 73 0.41 12.54 -9.68
CA ALA A 73 0.56 12.46 -8.22
C ALA A 73 2.04 12.49 -7.79
N ALA A 74 2.92 11.79 -8.51
CA ALA A 74 4.36 11.80 -8.24
C ALA A 74 4.97 13.19 -8.45
N VAL A 75 4.65 13.86 -9.57
CA VAL A 75 5.10 15.23 -9.86
C VAL A 75 4.59 16.20 -8.80
N TYR A 76 3.32 16.11 -8.41
CA TYR A 76 2.75 16.94 -7.35
C TYR A 76 3.50 16.75 -6.02
N ASN A 77 3.75 15.49 -5.62
CA ASN A 77 4.49 15.20 -4.39
C ASN A 77 5.93 15.74 -4.45
N LEU A 78 6.61 15.64 -5.60
CA LEU A 78 7.95 16.21 -5.79
C LEU A 78 7.92 17.73 -5.70
N GLU A 79 6.98 18.40 -6.37
CA GLU A 79 6.81 19.85 -6.25
C GLU A 79 6.54 20.30 -4.81
N GLN A 80 5.76 19.54 -4.04
CA GLN A 80 5.51 19.81 -2.62
C GLN A 80 6.76 19.60 -1.75
N VAL A 81 7.65 18.67 -2.11
CA VAL A 81 8.93 18.45 -1.42
C VAL A 81 9.93 19.57 -1.74
N PHE A 82 9.98 20.05 -2.98
CA PHE A 82 10.88 21.14 -3.38
C PHE A 82 10.41 22.54 -2.99
N LYS A 83 9.11 22.72 -2.69
CA LYS A 83 8.55 23.98 -2.16
C LYS A 83 8.73 24.15 -0.64
N GLN A 84 9.23 23.14 0.06
CA GLN A 84 9.71 23.25 1.45
C GLN A 84 11.20 23.63 1.48
#